data_AF-A0A845ZAJ9-F1
#
_entry.id   AF-A0A845ZAJ9-F1
#
_cell.length_a   1.000
_cell.length_b   1.000
_cell.length_c   1.000
_cell.angle_alpha   90.00
_cell.angle_beta   90.00
_cell.angle_gamma   90.00
#
_symmetry.space_group_name_H-M   'P 1'
#
loop_
_entity.id
_entity.type
_entity.pdbx_description
1 polymer ?
#
loop_
_entity_poly.entity_id
_entity_poly.type
_entity_poly.pdbx_seq_one_letter_code
_entity_poly.pdbx_strand_id
1 'polypeptide(L)' 'MQLVERTIIKKNHPNYKSLDALAFLSKNLYNMANYIVRQEFINKGNYLNYNKVQKLLQSGA' A
#
# COMPACT_ATOMS: atom_id res chain seq x y z
N MET A 1 22.77 9.11 6.02
CA MET A 1 22.75 7.98 5.06
C MET A 1 21.36 7.90 4.44
N GLN A 2 21.23 8.00 3.12
CA GLN A 2 19.96 7.81 2.42
C GLN A 2 19.91 6.35 1.96
N LEU A 3 19.07 5.53 2.59
CA LEU A 3 18.96 4.08 2.31
C LEU A 3 18.07 3.76 1.11
N VAL A 4 17.29 4.74 0.66
CA VAL A 4 16.33 4.63 -0.43
C VAL A 4 16.33 5.92 -1.24
N GLU A 5 16.04 5.80 -2.53
CA GLU A 5 15.82 6.94 -3.40
C GLU A 5 14.57 7.73 -2.94
N ARG A 6 14.67 9.06 -2.95
CA ARG A 6 13.54 9.95 -2.66
C ARG A 6 13.36 10.95 -3.79
N THR A 7 12.25 10.83 -4.49
CA THR A 7 11.84 11.79 -5.53
C THR A 7 10.83 12.78 -4.96
N ILE A 8 11.16 14.07 -5.00
CA ILE A 8 10.27 15.15 -4.54
C ILE A 8 9.66 15.84 -5.77
N ILE A 9 8.35 15.72 -5.93
CA ILE A 9 7.62 16.37 -7.01
C ILE A 9 7.02 17.68 -6.49
N LYS A 10 7.35 18.79 -7.14
CA LYS A 10 6.84 20.12 -6.77
C LYS A 10 5.38 20.28 -7.21
N LYS A 11 4.60 21.06 -6.46
CA LYS A 11 3.17 21.32 -6.74
C LYS A 11 2.89 21.95 -8.11
N ASN A 12 3.88 22.65 -8.69
CA ASN A 12 3.79 23.24 -10.02
C ASN A 12 4.06 22.24 -11.16
N HIS A 13 4.44 21.00 -10.86
CA HIS A 13 4.65 19.97 -11.88
C HIS A 13 3.30 19.60 -12.53
N PRO A 14 3.22 19.48 -13.87
CA PRO A 14 1.96 19.23 -14.58
C PRO A 14 1.22 17.98 -14.07
N ASN A 15 1.98 16.96 -13.67
CA ASN A 15 1.43 15.69 -13.19
C ASN A 15 1.25 15.61 -11.66
N TYR A 16 1.48 16.70 -10.91
CA TYR A 16 1.48 16.64 -9.44
C TYR A 16 0.18 16.04 -8.88
N LYS A 17 -0.98 16.52 -9.34
CA LYS A 17 -2.29 16.06 -8.84
C LYS A 17 -2.52 14.57 -9.07
N SER A 18 -2.21 14.06 -10.26
CA SER A 18 -2.39 12.65 -10.58
C SER A 18 -1.45 11.76 -9.77
N LEU A 19 -0.19 12.20 -9.60
CA LEU A 19 0.80 11.46 -8.81
C LEU A 19 0.47 11.47 -7.32
N ASP A 20 -0.02 12.59 -6.79
CA ASP A 20 -0.49 12.70 -5.41
C ASP A 20 -1.67 11.74 -5.14
N ALA A 21 -2.65 11.69 -6.05
CA ALA A 21 -3.77 10.76 -5.97
C ALA A 21 -3.32 9.28 -6.02
N LEU A 22 -2.42 8.94 -6.94
CA LEU A 22 -1.87 7.57 -7.05
C LEU A 22 -1.06 7.18 -5.80
N ALA A 23 -0.26 8.09 -5.27
CA ALA A 23 0.50 7.86 -4.04
C ALA A 23 -0.43 7.65 -2.83
N PHE A 24 -1.51 8.42 -2.74
CA PHE A 24 -2.54 8.25 -1.71
C PHE A 24 -3.22 6.87 -1.80
N LEU A 25 -3.65 6.47 -2.99
CA LEU A 25 -4.25 5.16 -3.23
C LEU A 25 -3.27 4.01 -2.90
N SER A 26 -2.01 4.13 -3.32
CA SER A 26 -0.95 3.16 -3.02
C SER A 26 -0.73 3.00 -1.50
N LYS A 27 -0.67 4.12 -0.76
CA LYS A 27 -0.54 4.09 0.71
C LYS A 27 -1.74 3.41 1.37
N ASN A 28 -2.95 3.70 0.92
CA ASN A 28 -4.16 3.08 1.47
C ASN A 28 -4.18 1.57 1.20
N LEU A 29 -3.83 1.15 -0.02
CA LEU A 29 -3.72 -0.26 -0.38
C LEU A 29 -2.71 -0.98 0.52
N TYR A 30 -1.53 -0.39 0.72
CA TYR A 30 -0.49 -0.94 1.59
C TYR A 30 -0.96 -1.05 3.06
N ASN A 31 -1.59 -0.01 3.58
CA ASN A 31 -2.13 -0.01 4.94
C ASN A 31 -3.21 -1.08 5.13
N MET A 32 -4.10 -1.24 4.15
CA MET A 32 -5.15 -2.26 4.17
C MET A 32 -4.58 -3.67 4.12
N ALA A 33 -3.61 -3.93 3.22
CA ALA A 33 -2.92 -5.21 3.14
C ALA A 33 -2.26 -5.59 4.48
N ASN A 34 -1.53 -4.65 5.09
CA ASN A 34 -0.91 -4.86 6.39
C ASN A 34 -1.93 -5.10 7.50
N TYR A 35 -3.03 -4.35 7.51
CA TYR A 35 -4.11 -4.55 8.47
C TYR A 35 -4.64 -5.98 8.39
N ILE A 36 -4.99 -6.45 7.20
CA ILE A 36 -5.51 -7.81 6.98
C ILE A 36 -4.52 -8.87 7.47
N VAL A 37 -3.23 -8.76 7.09
CA VAL A 37 -2.20 -9.71 7.51
C VAL A 37 -2.07 -9.74 9.03
N ARG A 38 -2.07 -8.57 9.68
CA ARG A 38 -1.97 -8.47 11.15
C ARG A 38 -3.20 -9.03 11.84
N GLN A 39 -4.39 -8.77 11.32
CA GLN A 39 -5.64 -9.31 11.87
C GLN A 39 -5.68 -10.83 11.80
N GLU A 40 -5.27 -11.42 10.67
CA GLU A 40 -5.19 -12.88 10.54
C GLU A 40 -4.18 -13.48 11.53
N PHE A 41 -3.02 -12.84 11.66
CA PHE A 41 -1.97 -13.32 12.55
C PHE A 41 -2.39 -13.24 14.03
N ILE A 42 -2.94 -12.10 14.47
CA ILE A 42 -3.35 -11.90 15.86
C ILE A 42 -4.50 -12.83 16.25
N ASN A 43 -5.51 -12.96 15.39
CA ASN A 43 -6.74 -13.69 15.74
C ASN A 43 -6.64 -15.19 15.47
N LYS A 44 -5.81 -15.62 14.52
CA LYS A 44 -5.73 -17.03 14.09
C LYS A 44 -4.33 -17.63 14.13
N GLY A 45 -3.29 -16.85 14.45
CA GLY A 45 -1.90 -17.30 14.42
C GLY A 45 -1.36 -17.57 13.01
N ASN A 46 -2.09 -17.18 11.96
CA ASN A 46 -1.77 -17.51 10.58
C ASN A 46 -1.22 -16.28 9.83
N TYR A 47 -0.14 -16.47 9.08
CA TYR A 47 0.43 -15.42 8.23
C TYR A 47 -0.01 -15.58 6.78
N LEU A 48 -0.73 -14.58 6.25
CA LEU A 48 -1.12 -14.57 4.84
C LEU A 48 0.07 -14.15 3.97
N ASN A 49 0.42 -15.03 3.03
CA ASN A 49 1.41 -14.69 2.01
C ASN A 49 0.87 -13.67 0.99
N TYR A 50 1.80 -13.07 0.24
CA TYR A 50 1.51 -12.07 -0.78
C TYR A 50 0.38 -12.48 -1.75
N ASN A 51 0.45 -13.70 -2.31
CA ASN A 51 -0.52 -14.16 -3.30
C ASN A 51 -1.96 -14.23 -2.75
N LYS A 52 -2.11 -14.61 -1.46
CA LYS A 52 -3.42 -14.64 -0.80
C LYS A 52 -3.97 -13.23 -0.60
N VAL A 53 -3.14 -12.32 -0.09
CA VAL A 53 -3.53 -10.92 0.15
C VAL A 53 -3.86 -10.20 -1.15
N GLN A 54 -3.07 -10.41 -2.20
CA GLN A 54 -3.30 -9.85 -3.53
C GLN A 54 -4.67 -10.28 -4.09
N LYS A 55 -4.99 -11.59 -4.03
CA LYS A 55 -6.27 -12.10 -4.51
C LYS A 55 -7.45 -11.49 -3.75
N LEU A 56 -7.36 -11.40 -2.43
CA LEU A 56 -8.39 -10.80 -1.57
C LEU A 56 -8.65 -9.33 -1.91
N LEU A 57 -7.58 -8.54 -2.12
CA LEU A 57 -7.71 -7.12 -2.44
C LEU A 57 -8.20 -6.88 -3.88
N GLN A 58 -7.96 -7.82 -4.79
CA GLN A 58 -8.48 -7.74 -6.17
C GLN A 58 -9.96 -8.10 -6.28
N SER A 59 -10.49 -8.94 -5.39
CA SER A 59 -11.89 -9.35 -5.40
C SER A 59 -12.86 -8.30 -4.85
N GLY A 60 -12.37 -7.15 -4.37
CA GLY A 60 -13.16 -6.21 -3.59
C GLY A 60 -13.43 -6.80 -2.20
N ALA A 61 -12.51 -6.56 -1.26
CA ALA A 61 -12.62 -7.04 0.10
C ALA A 61 -13.91 -6.59 0.80
#